data_AF-A0A5B0T3H1-F1
#
_entry.id   AF-A0A5B0T3H1-F1
#
_cell.length_a   1.000
_cell.length_b   1.000
_cell.length_c   1.000
_cell.angle_alpha   90.00
_cell.angle_beta   90.00
_cell.angle_gamma   90.00
#
_symmetry.space_group_name_H-M   'P 1'
#
loop_
_entity.id
_entity.type
_entity.pdbx_description
1 polymer ?
#
loop_
_entity_poly.entity_id
_entity_poly.type
_entity_poly.pdbx_seq_one_letter_code
_entity_poly.pdbx_strand_id
1 'polypeptide(L)' 'MNLTPDKPTARDLLDRCRILTHSMLEIDEHGPNYVLLLILADQLHLLYEAFKEAEELEMRREKLPE' A
#
# COMPACT_ATOMS: atom_id res chain seq x y z
N MET A 1 -25.66 -0.58 10.59
CA MET A 1 -24.69 0.21 9.81
C MET A 1 -23.73 -0.77 9.18
N ASN A 2 -23.71 -0.89 7.84
CA ASN A 2 -22.71 -1.70 7.14
C ASN A 2 -21.40 -0.90 7.12
N LEU A 3 -20.55 -1.13 8.12
CA LEU A 3 -19.18 -0.61 8.16
C LEU A 3 -18.31 -1.56 7.36
N THR A 4 -18.43 -1.56 6.04
CA THR A 4 -17.33 -2.08 5.22
C THR A 4 -16.21 -1.04 5.31
N PRO A 5 -15.04 -1.38 5.88
CA PRO A 5 -13.94 -0.42 5.97
C PRO A 5 -13.59 0.05 4.56
N ASP A 6 -13.49 1.36 4.38
CA ASP A 6 -13.07 1.95 3.10
C ASP A 6 -11.70 1.39 2.70
N LYS A 7 -11.55 1.05 1.41
CA LYS A 7 -10.26 0.60 0.86
C LYS A 7 -9.26 1.75 1.04
N PRO A 8 -8.06 1.50 1.60
CA PRO A 8 -7.06 2.54 1.80
C PRO A 8 -6.63 3.13 0.45
N THR A 9 -6.37 4.44 0.44
CA THR A 9 -5.85 5.11 -0.76
C THR A 9 -4.37 4.77 -0.97
N ALA A 10 -3.85 4.99 -2.19
CA ALA A 10 -2.43 4.85 -2.47
C ALA A 10 -1.55 5.72 -1.54
N ARG A 11 -2.05 6.89 -1.14
CA ARG A 11 -1.39 7.77 -0.17
C ARG A 11 -1.34 7.14 1.22
N ASP A 12 -2.45 6.59 1.70
CA ASP A 12 -2.50 5.90 3.00
C ASP A 12 -1.53 4.72 3.03
N LEU A 13 -1.47 3.94 1.94
CA LEU A 13 -0.55 2.81 1.79
C LEU A 13 0.91 3.27 1.82
N LEU A 14 1.24 4.35 1.11
CA LEU A 14 2.59 4.93 1.11
C LEU A 14 3.00 5.43 2.51
N ASP A 15 2.11 6.13 3.20
CA ASP A 15 2.37 6.63 4.55
C ASP A 15 2.59 5.47 5.55
N ARG A 16 1.79 4.40 5.44
CA ARG A 16 2.00 3.17 6.23
C ARG A 16 3.34 2.50 5.94
N CYS A 17 3.73 2.38 4.67
CA CYS A 17 5.03 1.82 4.29
C CYS A 17 6.19 2.62 4.90
N ARG A 18 6.08 3.97 4.92
CA ARG A 18 7.09 4.85 5.53
C ARG A 18 7.21 4.61 7.04
N ILE A 19 6.08 4.54 7.74
CA ILE A 19 6.06 4.26 9.19
C ILE A 19 6.68 2.89 9.48
N LEU A 20 6.25 1.84 8.78
CA LEU A 20 6.75 0.48 8.97
C LEU A 20 8.26 0.40 8.75
N THR A 21 8.75 1.03 7.67
CA THR A 21 10.19 1.09 7.38
C THR A 21 10.93 1.82 8.49
N HIS A 22 10.40 2.93 8.99
CA HIS A 22 11.02 3.67 10.08
C HIS A 22 11.08 2.84 11.37
N SER A 23 9.97 2.20 11.75
CA SER A 23 9.90 1.32 12.92
C SER A 23 10.82 0.11 12.83
N MET A 24 11.13 -0.38 11.62
CA MET A 24 12.11 -1.45 11.44
C MET A 24 13.56 -0.98 11.58
N LEU A 25 13.84 0.29 11.29
CA LEU A 25 15.18 0.88 11.44
C LEU A 25 15.47 1.23 12.91
N GLU A 26 14.42 1.46 13.71
CA GLU A 26 14.52 1.53 15.16
C GLU A 26 14.74 0.13 15.73
N ILE A 27 15.99 -0.36 15.68
CA ILE A 27 16.37 -1.63 16.29
C ILE A 27 16.27 -1.48 17.81
N ASP A 28 15.27 -2.14 18.41
CA ASP A 28 15.13 -2.24 19.87
C ASP A 28 16.04 -3.35 20.45
N GLU A 29 16.14 -3.41 21.78
CA GLU A 29 16.86 -4.46 22.53
C GLU A 29 16.46 -5.92 22.19
N HIS A 30 15.30 -6.12 21.58
CA HIS A 30 14.74 -7.39 21.13
C HIS A 30 15.12 -7.78 19.70
N GLY A 31 15.85 -6.91 18.97
CA GLY A 31 16.33 -7.18 17.61
C GLY A 31 15.28 -6.91 16.52
N PRO A 32 15.58 -7.27 15.25
CA PRO A 32 14.74 -6.92 14.12
C PRO A 32 13.37 -7.61 14.18
N ASN A 33 12.29 -6.82 14.08
CA ASN A 33 10.94 -7.33 14.01
C ASN A 33 10.56 -7.78 12.58
N TYR A 34 10.75 -9.07 12.29
CA TYR A 34 10.43 -9.65 10.99
C TYR A 34 8.93 -9.66 10.64
N VAL A 35 8.02 -9.45 11.61
CA VAL A 35 6.59 -9.33 11.32
C VAL A 35 6.31 -8.03 10.55
N LEU A 36 7.03 -6.95 10.87
CA LEU A 36 6.88 -5.68 10.16
C LEU A 36 7.27 -5.79 8.69
N LEU A 37 8.20 -6.68 8.33
CA LEU A 37 8.55 -6.98 6.94
C LEU A 37 7.39 -7.61 6.17
N LEU A 38 6.68 -8.55 6.79
CA LEU A 38 5.52 -9.19 6.17
C LEU A 38 4.39 -8.18 5.95
N ILE A 39 4.16 -7.30 6.94
CA ILE A 39 3.16 -6.23 6.81
C ILE A 39 3.58 -5.25 5.71
N LEU A 40 4.86 -4.85 5.66
CA LEU A 40 5.37 -3.96 4.61
C LEU A 40 5.20 -4.57 3.22
N ALA A 41 5.49 -5.86 3.05
CA ALA A 41 5.31 -6.56 1.78
C ALA A 41 3.84 -6.55 1.32
N ASP A 42 2.91 -6.78 2.24
CA ASP A 42 1.47 -6.70 1.95
C ASP A 42 1.03 -5.28 1.55
N GLN A 43 1.49 -4.25 2.28
CA GLN A 43 1.18 -2.86 1.93
C GLN A 43 1.75 -2.46 0.56
N LEU A 44 2.94 -2.93 0.21
CA LEU A 44 3.55 -2.70 -1.11
C LEU A 44 2.77 -3.42 -2.22
N HIS A 45 2.27 -4.63 -1.97
CA HIS A 45 1.43 -5.34 -2.93
C HIS A 45 0.11 -4.60 -3.19
N LEU A 46 -0.56 -4.12 -2.14
CA LEU A 46 -1.78 -3.31 -2.29
C LEU A 46 -1.52 -2.02 -3.06
N LEU A 47 -0.35 -1.40 -2.85
CA LEU A 47 0.04 -0.18 -3.58
C LEU A 47 0.28 -0.48 -5.07
N TYR A 48 0.92 -1.60 -5.38
CA TYR A 48 1.10 -2.06 -6.76
C TYR A 48 -0.25 -2.29 -7.47
N GLU A 49 -1.18 -3.00 -6.82
CA GLU A 49 -2.51 -3.23 -7.41
C GLU A 49 -3.26 -1.91 -7.62
N ALA A 50 -3.14 -0.94 -6.70
CA ALA A 50 -3.75 0.38 -6.87
C ALA A 50 -3.19 1.14 -8.09
N PHE A 51 -1.88 1.06 -8.35
CA PHE A 51 -1.29 1.67 -9.54
C PHE A 51 -1.71 0.95 -10.82
N LYS A 52 -1.72 -0.38 -10.81
CA LYS A 52 -2.18 -1.18 -11.95
C LYS A 52 -3.64 -0.87 -12.31
N GLU A 53 -4.53 -0.79 -11.32
CA GLU A 53 -5.93 -0.39 -11.51
C GLU A 53 -6.03 1.01 -12.16
N ALA A 54 -5.17 1.95 -11.74
CA ALA A 54 -5.13 3.30 -12.30
C ALA A 54 -4.63 3.34 -13.75
N GLU A 55 -3.54 2.63 -14.06
CA GLU A 55 -3.01 2.49 -15.43
C GLU A 55 -4.03 1.83 -16.37
N GLU A 56 -4.71 0.78 -15.91
CA GLU A 56 -5.77 0.13 -16.68
C GLU A 56 -6.94 1.08 -16.98
N LEU A 57 -7.30 1.92 -16.00
CA LEU A 57 -8.35 2.92 -16.19
C LEU A 57 -7.94 3.99 -17.20
N GLU A 58 -6.70 4.46 -17.14
CA GLU A 58 -6.14 5.42 -18.09
C GLU A 58 -6.13 4.85 -19.52
N MET A 59 -5.62 3.63 -19.70
CA MET A 59 -5.65 2.94 -20.99
C MET A 59 -7.08 2.76 -21.55
N ARG A 60 -8.08 2.53 -20.70
CA ARG A 60 -9.48 2.45 -21.13
C ARG A 60 -10.03 3.81 -21.57
N ARG A 61 -9.64 4.89 -20.90
CA ARG A 61 -10.05 6.26 -21.25
C ARG A 61 -9.44 6.70 -22.58
N GLU A 62 -8.20 6.34 -22.85
CA GLU A 62 -7.53 6.61 -24.13
C GLU A 62 -8.16 5.86 -25.33
N LYS A 63 -8.82 4.72 -25.07
CA LYS A 63 -9.45 3.88 -26.10
C LYS A 63 -10.91 4.21 -26.39
N LEU A 64 -11.55 5.08 -25.61
CA LEU A 64 -12.89 5.56 -25.96
C LEU A 64 -12.78 6.64 -27.06
N PRO A 65 -13.38 6.45 -28.25
CA PRO A 65 -13.54 7.54 -29.20
C PRO A 65 -14.50 8.58 -28.63
N GLU A 66 -14.29 9.86 -29.00
CA GLU A 66 -15.12 11.02 -28.60
C GLU A 66 -16.62 10.81 -28.80
#